data_AF-A0A919RJA4-F1
#
_entry.id   AF-A0A919RJA4-F1
#
_cell.length_a   1.000
_cell.length_b   1.000
_cell.length_c   1.000
_cell.angle_alpha   90.00
_cell.angle_beta   90.00
_cell.angle_gamma   90.00
#
_symmetry.space_group_name_H-M   'P 1'
#
loop_
_entity.id
_entity.type
_entity.pdbx_description
1 polymer ?
#
loop_
_entity_poly.entity_id
_entity_poly.type
_entity_poly.pdbx_seq_one_letter_code
_entity_poly.pdbx_strand_id
1 'polypeptide(L)'
;MSGSELPPLPPMVVYRHRPAWLRGWWRTDLGVWLADIYWAESRTTGVPTSRYHIVERRVPAEEIGPIDGQDYTRVPRRHTDTAR
;
A
#
# COMPACT_ATOMS: atom_id res chain seq x y z
N MET A 1 -26.19 -16.36 -10.72
CA MET A 1 -25.40 -16.68 -9.51
C MET A 1 -24.40 -15.54 -9.31
N SER A 2 -24.71 -14.56 -8.48
CA SER A 2 -23.76 -13.48 -8.16
C SER A 2 -22.86 -13.97 -7.04
N GLY A 3 -21.80 -14.70 -7.42
CA GLY A 3 -20.69 -14.91 -6.50
C GLY A 3 -20.14 -13.54 -6.15
N SER A 4 -20.24 -13.13 -4.89
CA SER A 4 -19.57 -11.94 -4.39
C SER A 4 -18.07 -12.21 -4.46
N GLU A 5 -17.49 -12.00 -5.64
CA GLU A 5 -16.06 -12.03 -5.83
C GLU A 5 -15.52 -10.90 -4.96
N LEU A 6 -14.89 -11.28 -3.84
CA LEU A 6 -14.22 -10.32 -2.98
C LEU A 6 -13.25 -9.54 -3.89
N PRO A 7 -13.21 -8.20 -3.79
CA PRO A 7 -12.27 -7.43 -4.60
C PRO A 7 -10.87 -8.02 -4.39
N PRO A 8 -10.07 -8.15 -5.46
CA PRO A 8 -8.75 -8.75 -5.36
C PRO A 8 -7.95 -8.02 -4.29
N LEU A 9 -7.31 -8.78 -3.40
CA LEU A 9 -6.42 -8.23 -2.39
C LEU A 9 -5.36 -7.35 -3.10
N PRO A 10 -5.08 -6.14 -2.60
CA PRO A 10 -4.04 -5.30 -3.19
C PRO A 10 -2.70 -6.06 -3.24
N PRO A 11 -1.90 -5.92 -4.29
CA PRO A 11 -0.64 -6.65 -4.40
C PRO A 11 0.35 -6.20 -3.32
N MET A 12 1.23 -7.10 -2.92
CA MET A 12 2.26 -6.82 -1.93
C MET A 12 3.51 -6.21 -2.57
N VAL A 13 4.22 -5.40 -1.80
CA VAL A 13 5.51 -4.80 -2.13
C VAL A 13 6.44 -4.89 -0.92
N VAL A 14 7.74 -4.72 -1.15
CA VAL A 14 8.73 -4.55 -0.08
C VAL A 14 8.95 -3.07 0.16
N TYR A 15 8.78 -2.61 1.40
CA TYR A 15 9.14 -1.27 1.85
C TYR A 15 10.08 -1.38 3.05
N ARG A 16 11.30 -0.84 2.95
CA ARG A 16 12.33 -0.89 4.01
C ARG A 16 12.50 -2.29 4.61
N HIS A 17 12.63 -3.30 3.74
CA HIS A 17 12.77 -4.72 4.10
C HIS A 17 11.57 -5.35 4.81
N ARG A 18 10.39 -4.72 4.78
CA ARG A 18 9.14 -5.25 5.33
C ARG A 18 8.08 -5.37 4.25
N PRO A 19 7.19 -6.38 4.32
CA PRO A 19 6.05 -6.47 3.42
C PRO A 19 5.04 -5.36 3.71
N ALA A 20 4.49 -4.77 2.66
CA ALA A 20 3.37 -3.84 2.71
C ALA A 20 2.41 -4.13 1.53
N TRP A 21 1.15 -3.72 1.65
CA TRP A 21 0.18 -3.78 0.57
C TRP A 21 0.17 -2.46 -0.19
N LEU A 22 0.19 -2.54 -1.52
CA LEU A 22 0.17 -1.40 -2.42
C LEU A 22 -1.27 -1.05 -2.81
N ARG A 23 -1.75 0.07 -2.30
CA ARG A 23 -3.13 0.53 -2.49
C ARG A 23 -3.30 1.36 -3.77
N GLY A 24 -2.26 2.04 -4.22
CA GLY A 24 -2.34 2.92 -5.38
C GLY A 24 -1.06 3.66 -5.68
N TRP A 25 -0.98 4.18 -6.90
CA TRP A 25 0.05 5.08 -7.36
C TRP A 25 -0.50 6.49 -7.49
N TRP A 26 0.30 7.48 -7.13
CA TRP A 26 -0.01 8.89 -7.29
C TRP A 26 1.07 9.57 -8.10
N ARG A 27 0.68 10.36 -9.08
CA ARG A 27 1.58 11.27 -9.77
C ARG A 27 1.36 12.68 -9.26
N THR A 28 2.41 13.32 -8.75
CA THR A 28 2.39 14.73 -8.36
C THR A 28 2.38 15.63 -9.60
N ASP A 29 2.07 16.92 -9.41
CA ASP A 29 2.11 17.92 -10.49
C ASP A 29 3.52 18.11 -11.07
N LEU A 30 4.56 17.82 -10.26
CA LEU A 30 5.96 17.81 -10.69
C LEU A 30 6.34 16.53 -11.44
N GLY A 31 5.39 15.62 -11.67
CA GLY A 31 5.60 14.37 -12.40
C GLY A 31 6.20 13.23 -11.57
N VAL A 32 6.42 13.42 -10.27
CA VAL A 32 6.99 12.43 -9.35
C VAL A 32 5.94 11.36 -9.02
N TRP A 33 6.33 10.09 -9.06
CA TRP A 33 5.47 8.98 -8.65
C TRP A 33 5.63 8.66 -7.18
N LEU A 34 4.50 8.53 -6.49
CA LEU A 34 4.38 8.11 -5.10
C LEU A 34 3.54 6.83 -5.03
N ALA A 35 3.76 6.03 -4.00
CA ALA A 35 3.01 4.84 -3.69
C ALA A 35 2.23 5.04 -2.38
N ASP A 36 0.92 4.80 -2.41
CA ASP A 36 0.12 4.62 -1.20
C ASP A 36 0.26 3.16 -0.75
N ILE A 37 0.85 2.95 0.41
CA ILE A 37 1.07 1.63 1.00
C ILE A 37 0.47 1.54 2.40
N TYR A 38 0.18 0.32 2.84
CA TYR A 38 -0.17 0.06 4.24
C TYR A 38 0.37 -1.28 4.72
N TRP A 39 0.56 -1.42 6.03
CA TRP A 39 0.93 -2.69 6.67
C TRP A 39 0.33 -2.76 8.08
N ALA A 40 0.25 -3.98 8.63
CA ALA A 40 -0.14 -4.19 10.02
C ALA A 40 1.12 -4.15 10.90
N GLU A 41 1.11 -3.35 11.95
CA GLU A 41 2.18 -3.30 12.94
C GLU A 41 1.65 -3.71 14.32
N SER A 42 2.38 -4.61 14.98
CA SER A 42 2.09 -4.99 16.36
C SER A 42 2.68 -3.95 17.31
N ARG A 43 1.86 -3.40 18.19
CA ARG A 43 2.37 -2.55 19.29
C ARG A 43 2.43 -3.39 20.55
N THR A 44 3.63 -3.75 20.98
CA THR A 44 3.83 -4.41 22.28
C THR A 44 3.69 -3.36 23.38
N THR A 45 2.50 -3.25 23.97
CA THR A 45 2.23 -2.28 25.06
C THR A 45 2.49 -2.87 26.45
N GLY A 46 3.29 -3.92 26.58
CA GLY A 46 3.52 -4.60 27.87
C GLY A 46 2.30 -5.33 28.45
N VAL A 47 1.19 -5.41 27.70
CA VAL A 47 -0.05 -6.10 28.07
C VAL A 47 -0.24 -7.31 27.14
N PRO A 48 -0.74 -8.48 27.60
CA PRO A 48 -0.78 -9.72 26.81
C PRO A 48 -1.64 -9.69 25.54
N THR A 49 -2.39 -8.61 25.29
CA THR A 49 -3.14 -8.44 24.05
C THR A 49 -2.31 -7.63 23.07
N SER A 50 -1.53 -8.31 22.22
CA SER A 50 -0.91 -7.66 21.06
C SER A 50 -2.00 -7.04 20.19
N ARG A 51 -2.15 -5.70 20.25
CA ARG A 51 -3.04 -4.98 19.34
C ARG A 51 -2.27 -4.69 18.06
N TYR A 52 -2.78 -5.23 16.95
CA TYR A 52 -2.35 -4.82 15.62
C TYR A 52 -3.04 -3.50 15.27
N HIS A 53 -2.30 -2.62 14.62
CA HIS A 53 -2.86 -1.42 14.01
C HIS A 53 -2.37 -1.31 12.58
N ILE A 54 -3.19 -0.71 11.72
CA ILE A 54 -2.82 -0.47 10.32
C ILE A 54 -2.07 0.85 10.25
N VAL A 55 -0.87 0.80 9.68
CA VAL A 55 -0.07 1.97 9.35
C VAL A 55 -0.24 2.23 7.86
N GLU A 56 -0.67 3.43 7.50
CA GLU A 56 -0.75 3.88 6.10
C GLU A 56 0.34 4.92 5.83
N ARG A 57 0.98 4.85 4.66
CA ARG A 57 1.99 5.83 4.23
C ARG A 57 1.90 6.10 2.74
N ARG A 58 2.19 7.34 2.36
CA ARG A 58 2.54 7.73 1.00
C ARG A 58 4.05 7.91 0.93
N VAL A 59 4.71 7.17 0.05
CA VAL A 59 6.17 7.13 -0.08
C VAL A 59 6.59 7.31 -1.53
N PRO A 60 7.83 7.75 -1.83
CA PRO A 60 8.35 7.74 -3.20
C PRO A 60 8.31 6.35 -3.81
N ALA A 61 7.94 6.25 -5.09
CA ALA A 61 7.82 4.97 -5.78
C ALA A 61 9.14 4.18 -5.85
N GLU A 62 10.27 4.88 -5.83
CA GLU A 62 11.61 4.29 -5.80
C GLU A 62 11.95 3.62 -4.45
N GLU A 63 11.23 3.92 -3.36
CA GLU A 63 11.44 3.28 -2.06
C GLU A 63 10.78 1.89 -1.97
N ILE A 64 10.00 1.48 -2.98
CA ILE A 64 9.30 0.19 -2.96
C ILE A 64 9.88 -0.81 -3.96
N GLY A 65 10.07 -2.03 -3.47
CA GLY A 65 10.50 -3.17 -4.27
C GLY A 65 9.31 -4.04 -4.68
N PRO A 66 9.26 -4.54 -5.93
CA PRO A 66 8.26 -5.53 -6.32
C PRO A 66 8.52 -6.87 -5.60
N ILE A 67 7.47 -7.68 -5.50
CA ILE A 67 7.53 -9.07 -5.06
C ILE A 67 7.12 -9.94 -6.24
N ASP A 68 7.92 -10.96 -6.54
CA ASP A 68 7.67 -11.87 -7.66
C ASP A 68 6.30 -12.56 -7.53
N GLY A 69 5.61 -12.69 -8.66
CA GLY A 69 4.29 -13.34 -8.75
C GLY A 69 3.10 -12.47 -8.30
N GLN A 70 3.32 -11.23 -7.86
CA GLN A 70 2.24 -10.27 -7.61
C GLN A 70 1.74 -9.62 -8.91
N ASP A 71 0.42 -9.43 -9.02
CA ASP A 71 -0.19 -8.71 -10.14
C ASP A 71 -0.42 -7.23 -9.79
N TYR A 72 0.35 -6.35 -10.44
CA TYR A 72 0.28 -4.91 -10.25
C TYR A 72 -0.60 -4.18 -11.29
N THR A 73 -1.16 -4.90 -12.27
CA THR A 73 -1.87 -4.30 -13.40
C THR A 73 -3.14 -3.56 -12.97
N ARG A 74 -3.78 -4.01 -11.90
CA ARG A 74 -5.02 -3.46 -11.35
C ARG A 74 -4.81 -2.40 -10.26
N VAL A 75 -3.56 -2.04 -9.95
CA VAL A 75 -3.28 -1.01 -8.95
C VAL A 75 -3.74 0.36 -9.48
N PRO A 76 -4.65 1.06 -8.81
CA PRO A 76 -5.15 2.36 -9.26
C PRO A 76 -4.01 3.37 -9.45
N ARG A 77 -4.04 4.10 -10.56
CA ARG A 77 -3.16 5.25 -10.81
C ARG A 77 -3.97 6.52 -10.71
N ARG A 78 -3.50 7.47 -9.90
CA ARG A 78 -4.18 8.73 -9.60
C ARG A 78 -3.23 9.89 -9.85
N HIS A 79 -3.80 11.05 -10.09
CA HIS A 79 -3.08 12.31 -10.07
C HIS A 79 -3.43 13.04 -8.78
N THR A 80 -2.44 13.70 -8.17
CA THR A 80 -2.73 14.61 -7.07
C THR A 80 -3.46 15.80 -7.68
N ASP A 81 -4.74 15.97 -7.36
CA ASP A 81 -5.44 17.21 -7.65
C ASP A 81 -5.04 18.18 -6.52
N THR A 82 -4.04 19.03 -6.76
CA THR A 82 -3.70 20.09 -5.81
C THR A 82 -4.75 21.20 -5.94
N ALA A 83 -5.98 20.90 -5.51
CA ALA A 83 -7.03 21.89 -5.32
C ALA A 83 -7.13 22.25 -3.83
N ARG A 84 -6.13 23.00 -3.33
CA ARG A 84 -6.29 24.12 -2.38
C ARG A 84 -4.96 24.67 -1.89
#